data_AF-A0A0W0FD77-F1
#
_entry.id   AF-A0A0W0FD77-F1
#
_cell.length_a   1.000
_cell.length_b   1.000
_cell.length_c   1.000
_cell.angle_alpha   90.00
_cell.angle_beta   90.00
_cell.angle_gamma   90.00
#
_symmetry.space_group_name_H-M   'P 1'
#
loop_
_entity.id
_entity.type
_entity.pdbx_description
1 polymer ?
#
loop_
_entity_poly.entity_id
_entity_poly.type
_entity_poly.pdbx_seq_one_letter_code
_entity_poly.pdbx_strand_id
1 'polypeptide(L)'
;MYLNIPENVAIADGGGGGGGGGGVPNVGTAVYQLAGIIFIWLLSKVDDVKALFSIHPSWPIHIFSATHAYLKIHPFIVLCTTSLVFFGPITFAIPLVVGQDVVVHLVLNVVYLLHGLVSVNTLANYYHSTTNALSFAPPIFRLEPIFAWLEDISSTYNKWTTEWMSLLLLRVLAAAIGVYVLVGMVWLWR
;
A
#
# COMPACT_ATOMS: atom_id res chain seq x y z
N MET A 1 49.02 -29.84 14.48
CA MET A 1 49.82 -29.74 13.24
C MET A 1 49.22 -28.60 12.44
N TYR A 2 49.78 -27.40 12.62
CA TYR A 2 49.31 -26.16 12.01
C TYR A 2 49.97 -26.01 10.64
N LEU A 3 49.16 -25.93 9.57
CA LEU A 3 49.64 -25.64 8.22
C LEU A 3 49.77 -24.12 8.08
N ASN A 4 51.02 -23.70 8.01
CA ASN A 4 51.48 -22.36 7.71
C ASN A 4 51.44 -22.17 6.19
N ILE A 5 50.64 -21.23 5.68
CA ILE A 5 50.62 -20.87 4.25
C ILE A 5 51.11 -19.42 4.15
N PRO A 6 52.21 -19.16 3.43
CA PRO A 6 52.82 -17.84 3.37
C PRO A 6 52.05 -16.86 2.48
N GLU A 7 52.03 -15.61 2.94
CA GLU A 7 51.70 -14.41 2.20
C GLU A 7 52.70 -14.15 1.04
N ASN A 8 52.21 -13.41 0.04
CA ASN A 8 52.90 -12.77 -1.09
C ASN A 8 52.80 -13.49 -2.44
N VAL A 9 51.76 -13.13 -3.19
CA VAL A 9 51.87 -12.96 -4.64
C VAL A 9 51.29 -11.59 -5.00
N ALA A 10 52.18 -10.66 -5.32
CA ALA A 10 51.85 -9.42 -5.99
C ALA A 10 51.35 -9.76 -7.40
N ILE A 11 50.14 -9.31 -7.75
CA ILE A 11 49.68 -9.26 -9.13
C ILE A 11 49.50 -7.79 -9.50
N ALA A 12 50.29 -7.41 -10.49
CA ALA A 12 50.45 -6.07 -11.03
C ALA A 12 49.20 -5.59 -11.77
N ASP A 13 49.08 -4.26 -11.82
CA ASP A 13 48.10 -3.44 -12.51
C ASP A 13 47.77 -3.92 -13.93
N GLY A 14 46.49 -4.18 -14.16
CA GLY A 14 45.87 -4.28 -15.47
C GLY A 14 44.70 -3.30 -15.54
N GLY A 15 44.95 -2.12 -16.10
CA GLY A 15 43.92 -1.12 -16.37
C GLY A 15 42.78 -1.67 -17.22
N GLY A 16 41.56 -1.53 -16.73
CA GLY A 16 40.33 -1.87 -17.43
C GLY A 16 39.22 -0.93 -16.97
N GLY A 17 39.21 0.29 -17.53
CA GLY A 17 38.12 1.24 -17.35
C GLY A 17 36.83 0.71 -17.98
N GLY A 18 35.93 0.22 -17.13
CA GLY A 18 34.56 -0.13 -17.47
C GLY A 18 33.61 0.65 -16.57
N GLY A 19 33.31 1.88 -16.96
CA GLY A 19 32.31 2.73 -16.31
C GLY A 19 30.91 2.13 -16.50
N GLY A 20 30.51 1.27 -15.57
CA GLY A 20 29.14 0.83 -15.38
C GLY A 20 28.61 1.40 -14.07
N GLY A 21 28.48 2.72 -14.00
CA GLY A 21 27.82 3.42 -12.89
C GLY A 21 26.34 3.06 -12.87
N GLY A 22 26.03 1.87 -12.34
CA GLY A 22 24.68 1.48 -11.91
C GLY A 22 24.26 2.33 -10.74
N GLY A 23 23.94 3.60 -11.03
CA GLY A 23 23.35 4.50 -10.07
C GLY A 23 22.06 3.88 -9.58
N VAL A 24 22.03 3.52 -8.29
CA VAL A 24 20.81 3.17 -7.57
C VAL A 24 19.76 4.23 -7.94
N PRO A 25 18.60 3.86 -8.49
CA PRO A 25 17.60 4.84 -8.90
C PRO A 25 17.24 5.67 -7.67
N ASN A 26 17.65 6.94 -7.73
CA ASN A 26 17.52 7.85 -6.61
C ASN A 26 16.03 8.15 -6.48
N VAL A 27 15.34 7.47 -5.56
CA VAL A 27 13.88 7.58 -5.39
C VAL A 27 13.45 9.04 -5.26
N GLY A 28 14.32 9.90 -4.71
CA GLY A 28 14.15 11.35 -4.69
C GLY A 28 13.92 11.96 -6.09
N THR A 29 14.75 11.65 -7.09
CA THR A 29 14.60 12.23 -8.44
C THR A 29 13.33 11.78 -9.14
N ALA A 30 12.88 10.54 -8.93
CA ALA A 30 11.61 10.05 -9.46
C ALA A 30 10.40 10.78 -8.83
N VAL A 31 10.44 11.04 -7.52
CA VAL A 31 9.39 11.82 -6.83
C VAL A 31 9.36 13.26 -7.32
N TYR A 32 10.51 13.90 -7.51
CA TYR A 32 10.57 15.27 -8.06
C TYR A 32 10.09 15.34 -9.51
N GLN A 33 10.38 14.33 -10.33
CA GLN A 33 9.89 14.26 -11.71
C GLN A 33 8.36 14.09 -11.75
N LEU A 34 7.81 13.20 -10.92
CA LEU A 34 6.35 13.03 -10.81
C LEU A 34 5.67 14.31 -10.30
N ALA A 35 6.23 14.94 -9.27
CA ALA A 35 5.72 16.22 -8.76
C ALA A 35 5.77 17.33 -9.83
N GLY A 36 6.86 17.39 -10.61
CA GLY A 36 7.00 18.32 -11.73
C GLY A 36 5.98 18.09 -12.84
N ILE A 37 5.74 16.83 -13.23
CA ILE A 37 4.73 16.48 -14.24
C ILE A 37 3.32 16.83 -13.74
N ILE A 38 3.00 16.52 -12.48
CA ILE A 38 1.70 16.88 -11.87
C ILE A 38 1.52 18.39 -11.82
N PHE A 39 2.57 19.13 -11.48
CA PHE A 39 2.55 20.59 -11.42
C PHE A 39 2.39 21.22 -12.80
N ILE A 40 3.11 20.74 -13.82
CA ILE A 40 2.94 21.18 -15.22
C ILE A 40 1.54 20.85 -15.74
N TRP A 41 1.02 19.66 -15.41
CA TRP A 41 -0.35 19.27 -15.76
C TRP A 41 -1.37 20.19 -15.08
N LEU A 42 -1.23 20.48 -13.79
CA LEU A 42 -2.08 21.45 -13.08
C LEU A 42 -1.99 22.85 -13.68
N LEU A 43 -0.78 23.34 -14.01
CA LEU A 43 -0.59 24.63 -14.67
C LEU A 43 -1.24 24.67 -16.05
N SER A 44 -1.15 23.59 -16.83
CA SER A 44 -1.83 23.49 -18.13
C SER A 44 -3.35 23.54 -18.02
N LYS A 45 -3.89 23.27 -16.82
CA LYS A 45 -5.32 23.35 -16.50
C LYS A 45 -5.73 24.65 -15.84
N VAL A 46 -4.81 25.59 -15.59
CA VAL A 46 -5.15 26.88 -14.98
C VAL A 46 -6.10 27.70 -15.86
N ASP A 47 -5.94 27.68 -17.18
CA ASP A 47 -6.83 28.41 -18.08
C ASP A 47 -8.20 27.73 -18.21
N ASP A 48 -8.26 26.39 -18.17
CA ASP A 48 -9.51 25.63 -18.05
C ASP A 48 -10.23 25.95 -16.73
N VAL A 49 -9.50 26.10 -15.63
CA VAL A 49 -10.03 26.47 -14.30
C VAL A 49 -10.51 27.93 -14.30
N LYS A 50 -9.77 28.87 -14.89
CA LYS A 50 -10.21 30.27 -15.04
C LYS A 50 -11.44 30.37 -15.94
N ALA A 51 -11.50 29.59 -17.01
CA ALA A 51 -12.68 29.47 -17.87
C ALA A 51 -13.88 28.89 -17.09
N LEU A 52 -13.65 27.97 -16.16
CA LEU A 52 -14.67 27.45 -15.26
C LEU A 52 -15.30 28.56 -14.39
N PHE A 53 -14.49 29.50 -13.92
CA PHE A 53 -14.96 30.64 -13.11
C PHE A 53 -15.59 31.77 -13.91
N SER A 54 -15.40 31.82 -15.24
CA SER A 54 -16.08 32.76 -16.13
C SER A 54 -17.38 32.20 -16.73
N ILE A 55 -17.65 30.90 -16.54
CA ILE A 55 -18.92 30.26 -16.89
C ILE A 55 -20.00 30.64 -15.86
N HIS A 56 -21.22 30.77 -16.36
CA HIS A 56 -22.46 31.06 -15.64
C HIS A 56 -22.48 30.43 -14.22
N PRO A 57 -23.02 31.13 -13.19
CA PRO A 57 -22.99 30.69 -11.77
C PRO A 57 -23.68 29.34 -11.47
N SER A 58 -24.21 28.65 -12.50
CA SER A 58 -24.71 27.28 -12.43
C SER A 58 -23.60 26.22 -12.49
N TRP A 59 -22.34 26.56 -12.76
CA TRP A 59 -21.25 25.58 -12.83
C TRP A 59 -21.10 24.69 -11.58
N PRO A 60 -21.32 25.15 -10.32
CA PRO A 60 -21.23 24.26 -9.16
C PRO A 60 -22.30 23.17 -9.18
N ILE A 61 -23.49 23.49 -9.71
CA ILE A 61 -24.59 22.54 -9.86
C ILE A 61 -24.23 21.47 -10.88
N HIS A 62 -23.61 21.86 -12.00
CA HIS A 62 -23.17 20.91 -13.01
C HIS A 62 -22.06 19.98 -12.50
N ILE A 63 -21.10 20.51 -11.75
CA ILE A 63 -20.07 19.69 -11.11
C ILE A 63 -20.69 18.74 -10.10
N PHE A 64 -21.55 19.24 -9.21
CA PHE A 64 -22.22 18.38 -8.23
C PHE A 64 -23.00 17.26 -8.91
N SER A 65 -23.76 17.57 -9.97
CA SER A 65 -24.50 16.59 -10.75
C SER A 65 -23.59 15.57 -11.43
N ALA A 66 -22.49 16.00 -12.04
CA ALA A 66 -21.53 15.13 -12.72
C ALA A 66 -20.79 14.23 -11.71
N THR A 67 -20.33 14.79 -10.59
CA THR A 67 -19.70 14.04 -9.50
C THR A 67 -20.67 13.03 -8.92
N HIS A 68 -21.92 13.41 -8.66
CA HIS A 68 -22.94 12.50 -8.16
C HIS A 68 -23.25 11.35 -9.13
N ALA A 69 -23.33 11.63 -10.44
CA ALA A 69 -23.46 10.59 -11.46
C ALA A 69 -22.26 9.64 -11.45
N TYR A 70 -21.04 10.17 -11.38
CA TYR A 70 -19.82 9.36 -11.31
C TYR A 70 -19.77 8.47 -10.04
N LEU A 71 -20.15 9.02 -8.89
CA LEU A 71 -20.24 8.30 -7.62
C LEU A 71 -21.18 7.08 -7.70
N LYS A 72 -22.29 7.23 -8.44
CA LYS A 72 -23.25 6.14 -8.67
C LYS A 72 -22.74 5.07 -9.64
N ILE A 73 -22.02 5.47 -10.68
CA ILE A 73 -21.52 4.54 -11.72
C ILE A 73 -20.34 3.71 -11.19
N HIS A 74 -19.44 4.33 -10.40
CA HIS A 74 -18.21 3.70 -9.93
C HIS A 74 -18.04 3.75 -8.40
N PRO A 75 -19.01 3.23 -7.63
CA PRO A 75 -19.02 3.41 -6.18
C PRO A 75 -17.83 2.72 -5.50
N PHE A 76 -17.43 1.55 -6.00
CA PHE A 76 -16.29 0.80 -5.46
C PHE A 76 -14.95 1.52 -5.63
N ILE A 77 -14.71 2.10 -6.81
CA ILE A 77 -13.47 2.84 -7.08
C ILE A 77 -13.37 4.03 -6.13
N VAL A 78 -14.48 4.77 -5.95
CA VAL A 78 -14.50 5.90 -5.04
C VAL A 78 -14.34 5.45 -3.59
N LEU A 79 -14.96 4.35 -3.18
CA LEU A 79 -14.81 3.81 -1.83
C LEU A 79 -13.35 3.41 -1.55
N CYS A 80 -12.68 2.79 -2.52
CA CYS A 80 -11.27 2.43 -2.42
C CYS A 80 -10.37 3.67 -2.34
N THR A 81 -10.58 4.69 -3.18
CA THR A 81 -9.76 5.90 -3.15
C THR A 81 -10.00 6.73 -1.89
N THR A 82 -11.25 6.89 -1.46
CA THR A 82 -11.57 7.60 -0.21
C THR A 82 -11.06 6.88 1.02
N SER A 83 -11.13 5.55 1.03
CA SER A 83 -10.56 4.72 2.10
C SER A 83 -9.03 4.82 2.12
N LEU A 84 -8.37 4.78 0.95
CA LEU A 84 -6.93 4.97 0.85
C LEU A 84 -6.50 6.37 1.34
N VAL A 85 -7.25 7.41 0.99
CA VAL A 85 -6.97 8.77 1.46
C VAL A 85 -7.30 8.92 2.95
N PHE A 86 -8.25 8.18 3.50
CA PHE A 86 -8.63 8.34 4.91
C PHE A 86 -7.77 7.49 5.85
N PHE A 87 -7.66 6.19 5.58
CA PHE A 87 -6.91 5.22 6.38
C PHE A 87 -5.44 5.13 5.99
N GLY A 88 -5.07 5.68 4.83
CA GLY A 88 -3.72 5.61 4.32
C GLY A 88 -3.39 4.23 3.72
N PRO A 89 -2.08 3.92 3.60
CA PRO A 89 -1.57 2.69 2.98
C PRO A 89 -2.05 1.39 3.64
N ILE A 90 -2.50 1.46 4.90
CA ILE A 90 -3.07 0.33 5.65
C ILE A 90 -4.23 -0.32 4.90
N THR A 91 -4.99 0.46 4.13
CA THR A 91 -6.17 -0.03 3.36
C THR A 91 -5.83 -1.20 2.45
N PHE A 92 -4.64 -1.21 1.83
CA PHE A 92 -4.21 -2.31 0.96
C PHE A 92 -3.52 -3.43 1.72
N ALA A 93 -2.95 -3.12 2.87
CA ALA A 93 -2.23 -4.07 3.68
C ALA A 93 -3.17 -5.10 4.32
N ILE A 94 -4.32 -4.66 4.82
CA ILE A 94 -5.29 -5.55 5.49
C ILE A 94 -5.74 -6.70 4.56
N PRO A 95 -6.21 -6.46 3.32
CA PRO A 95 -6.57 -7.53 2.40
C PRO A 95 -5.40 -8.47 2.09
N LEU A 96 -4.19 -7.94 1.94
CA LEU A 96 -3.00 -8.74 1.64
C LEU A 96 -2.60 -9.62 2.82
N VAL A 97 -2.63 -9.09 4.03
CA VAL A 97 -2.35 -9.83 5.28
C VAL A 97 -3.39 -10.92 5.48
N VAL A 98 -4.68 -10.61 5.32
CA VAL A 98 -5.76 -11.61 5.42
C VAL A 98 -5.62 -12.67 4.34
N GLY A 99 -5.32 -12.27 3.09
CA GLY A 99 -5.09 -13.19 1.99
C GLY A 99 -3.92 -14.14 2.24
N GLN A 100 -2.78 -13.59 2.71
CA GLN A 100 -1.62 -14.39 3.10
C GLN A 100 -1.96 -15.38 4.21
N ASP A 101 -2.63 -14.92 5.27
CA ASP A 101 -2.99 -15.77 6.42
C ASP A 101 -3.91 -16.92 5.99
N VAL A 102 -4.89 -16.65 5.12
CA VAL A 102 -5.76 -17.67 4.52
C VAL A 102 -4.95 -18.69 3.71
N VAL A 103 -4.01 -18.24 2.88
CA VAL A 103 -3.15 -19.14 2.08
C VAL A 103 -2.29 -20.03 2.98
N VAL A 104 -1.67 -19.46 4.01
CA VAL A 104 -0.83 -20.21 4.95
C VAL A 104 -1.66 -21.27 5.68
N HIS A 105 -2.85 -20.90 6.17
CA HIS A 105 -3.75 -21.86 6.80
C HIS A 105 -4.23 -22.94 5.84
N LEU A 106 -4.49 -22.62 4.57
CA LEU A 106 -4.89 -23.60 3.56
C LEU A 106 -3.76 -24.59 3.29
N VAL A 107 -2.52 -24.11 3.12
CA VAL A 107 -1.33 -24.96 2.93
C VAL A 107 -1.11 -25.86 4.14
N LEU A 108 -1.21 -25.33 5.36
CA LEU A 108 -1.06 -26.14 6.58
C LEU A 108 -2.13 -27.21 6.66
N ASN A 109 -3.40 -26.88 6.40
CA ASN A 109 -4.48 -27.87 6.34
C ASN A 109 -4.19 -28.99 5.32
N VAL A 110 -3.68 -28.66 4.13
CA VAL A 110 -3.28 -29.66 3.13
C VAL A 110 -2.15 -30.55 3.65
N VAL A 111 -1.11 -29.99 4.27
CA VAL A 111 -0.01 -30.76 4.86
C VAL A 111 -0.51 -31.72 5.95
N TYR A 112 -1.39 -31.25 6.83
CA TYR A 112 -2.00 -32.07 7.89
C TYR A 112 -2.85 -33.21 7.32
N LEU A 113 -3.64 -32.94 6.27
CA LEU A 113 -4.42 -33.96 5.56
C LEU A 113 -3.50 -35.03 4.94
N LEU A 114 -2.42 -34.61 4.27
CA LEU A 114 -1.49 -35.52 3.60
C LEU A 114 -0.67 -36.38 4.58
N HIS A 115 -0.36 -35.86 5.77
CA HIS A 115 0.37 -36.60 6.80
C HIS A 115 -0.54 -37.51 7.65
N GLY A 116 -1.87 -37.48 7.45
CA GLY A 116 -2.81 -38.21 8.29
C GLY A 116 -2.83 -37.73 9.74
N LEU A 117 -2.32 -36.52 10.00
CA LEU A 117 -2.18 -35.93 11.34
C LEU A 117 -3.46 -35.24 11.83
N VAL A 118 -4.53 -35.26 11.03
CA VAL A 118 -5.87 -34.83 11.47
C VAL A 118 -6.45 -35.93 12.38
N SER A 119 -5.83 -36.13 13.55
CA SER A 119 -6.45 -36.89 14.61
C SER A 119 -7.56 -36.02 15.22
N VAL A 120 -8.71 -36.64 15.50
CA VAL A 120 -9.98 -36.05 15.93
C VAL A 120 -9.90 -35.31 17.29
N ASN A 121 -8.71 -35.20 17.89
CA ASN A 121 -8.51 -34.66 19.22
C ASN A 121 -8.36 -33.14 19.21
N THR A 122 -9.51 -32.51 19.51
CA THR A 122 -9.75 -31.10 19.88
C THR A 122 -9.10 -30.04 18.98
N LEU A 123 -9.96 -29.27 18.30
CA LEU A 123 -9.62 -28.08 17.50
C LEU A 123 -8.62 -27.12 18.19
N ALA A 124 -8.65 -27.04 19.52
CA ALA A 124 -7.70 -26.27 20.32
C ALA A 124 -6.24 -26.74 20.18
N ASN A 125 -5.98 -28.05 20.14
CA ASN A 125 -4.63 -28.60 19.97
C ASN A 125 -4.12 -28.36 18.54
N TYR A 126 -5.02 -28.42 17.55
CA TYR A 126 -4.72 -28.07 16.17
C TYR A 126 -4.28 -26.59 16.06
N TYR A 127 -5.07 -25.65 16.61
CA TYR A 127 -4.69 -24.23 16.61
C TYR A 127 -3.38 -24.00 17.35
N HIS A 128 -3.18 -24.61 18.52
CA HIS A 128 -1.94 -24.46 19.29
C HIS A 128 -0.72 -24.98 18.52
N SER A 129 -0.86 -26.12 17.81
CA SER A 129 0.22 -26.68 16.99
C SER A 129 0.51 -25.82 15.77
N THR A 130 -0.52 -25.27 15.13
CA THR A 130 -0.40 -24.39 13.95
C THR A 130 0.28 -23.07 14.30
N THR A 131 -0.10 -22.44 15.42
CA THR A 131 0.56 -21.23 15.95
C THR A 131 2.02 -21.48 16.29
N ASN A 132 2.34 -22.61 16.91
CA ASN A 132 3.72 -23.00 17.20
C ASN A 132 4.51 -23.28 15.91
N ALA A 133 3.91 -23.91 14.89
CA ALA A 133 4.58 -24.15 13.62
C ALA A 133 4.93 -22.84 12.90
N LEU A 134 4.06 -21.83 12.97
CA LEU A 134 4.34 -20.49 12.43
C LEU A 134 5.53 -19.80 13.11
N SER A 135 5.74 -20.00 14.41
CA SER A 135 6.87 -19.37 15.12
C SER A 135 8.23 -19.94 14.71
N PHE A 136 8.26 -21.16 14.15
CA PHE A 136 9.46 -21.76 13.54
C PHE A 136 9.55 -21.53 12.03
N ALA A 137 8.54 -20.94 11.40
CA ALA A 137 8.54 -20.71 9.96
C ALA A 137 9.68 -19.75 9.55
N PRO A 138 10.22 -19.89 8.33
CA PRO A 138 11.19 -18.96 7.77
C PRO A 138 10.68 -17.51 7.84
N PRO A 139 11.57 -16.51 7.94
CA PRO A 139 11.18 -15.11 8.11
C PRO A 139 10.22 -14.59 7.03
N ILE A 140 10.27 -15.13 5.82
CA ILE A 140 9.38 -14.76 4.70
C ILE A 140 7.90 -15.10 4.94
N PHE A 141 7.61 -16.06 5.83
CA PHE A 141 6.25 -16.45 6.19
C PHE A 141 5.75 -15.78 7.47
N ARG A 142 6.63 -15.04 8.18
CA ARG A 142 6.26 -14.31 9.39
C ARG A 142 5.67 -12.97 9.00
N LEU A 143 4.56 -12.63 9.66
CA LEU A 143 3.88 -11.35 9.44
C LEU A 143 4.52 -10.19 10.23
N GLU A 144 5.35 -10.47 11.25
CA GLU A 144 5.92 -9.45 12.14
C GLU A 144 6.70 -8.36 11.39
N PRO A 145 7.58 -8.66 10.40
CA PRO A 145 8.27 -7.62 9.65
C PRO A 145 7.32 -6.75 8.81
N ILE A 146 6.27 -7.35 8.27
CA ILE A 146 5.25 -6.65 7.48
C ILE A 146 4.46 -5.70 8.39
N PHE A 147 4.05 -6.17 9.58
CA PHE A 147 3.36 -5.32 10.54
C PHE A 147 4.23 -4.17 11.06
N ALA A 148 5.51 -4.43 11.36
CA ALA A 148 6.43 -3.38 11.77
C ALA A 148 6.61 -2.31 10.68
N TRP A 149 6.75 -2.74 9.42
CA TRP A 149 6.81 -1.83 8.27
C TRP A 149 5.50 -1.05 8.07
N LEU A 150 4.34 -1.70 8.26
CA LEU A 150 3.03 -1.03 8.18
C LEU A 150 2.82 -0.02 9.29
N GLU A 151 3.27 -0.32 10.50
CA GLU A 151 3.21 0.59 11.64
C GLU A 151 4.06 1.83 11.38
N ASP A 152 5.28 1.66 10.86
CA ASP A 152 6.18 2.77 10.50
C ASP A 152 5.57 3.68 9.40
N ILE A 153 5.04 3.08 8.33
CA ILE A 153 4.37 3.82 7.26
C ILE A 153 3.11 4.53 7.77
N SER A 154 2.30 3.85 8.57
CA SER A 154 1.09 4.42 9.17
C SER A 154 1.41 5.60 10.06
N SER A 155 2.43 5.46 10.90
CA SER A 155 2.92 6.53 11.78
C SER A 155 3.40 7.73 10.96
N THR A 156 4.20 7.50 9.92
CA THR A 156 4.70 8.55 9.02
C THR A 156 3.55 9.26 8.31
N TYR A 157 2.61 8.49 7.75
CA TYR A 157 1.43 9.02 7.08
C TYR A 157 0.56 9.86 8.02
N ASN A 158 0.27 9.35 9.22
CA ASN A 158 -0.50 10.07 10.23
C ASN A 158 0.20 11.37 10.63
N LYS A 159 1.50 11.32 10.93
CA LYS A 159 2.30 12.49 11.27
C LYS A 159 2.19 13.58 10.20
N TRP A 160 2.40 13.24 8.93
CA TRP A 160 2.26 14.19 7.82
C TRP A 160 0.84 14.77 7.75
N THR A 161 -0.18 13.94 7.86
CA THR A 161 -1.56 14.43 7.75
C THR A 161 -1.99 15.31 8.91
N THR A 162 -1.37 15.16 10.09
CA THR A 162 -1.62 16.02 11.25
C THR A 162 -0.82 17.31 11.24
N GLU A 163 0.39 17.31 10.67
CA GLU A 163 1.22 18.51 10.56
C GLU A 163 0.69 19.50 9.51
N TRP A 164 0.10 18.99 8.42
CA TRP A 164 -0.38 19.80 7.32
C TRP A 164 -1.91 19.88 7.30
N MET A 165 -2.46 21.05 7.67
CA MET A 165 -3.91 21.29 7.75
C MET A 165 -4.66 20.94 6.45
N SER A 166 -4.05 21.16 5.29
CA SER A 166 -4.63 20.81 3.99
C SER A 166 -4.84 19.30 3.83
N LEU A 167 -3.90 18.47 4.29
CA LEU A 167 -4.01 17.02 4.25
C LEU A 167 -5.06 16.52 5.26
N LEU A 168 -5.16 17.16 6.42
CA LEU A 168 -6.20 16.86 7.40
C LEU A 168 -7.60 17.10 6.82
N LEU A 169 -7.81 18.26 6.17
CA LEU A 169 -9.07 18.57 5.50
C LEU A 169 -9.38 17.55 4.40
N LEU A 170 -8.38 17.15 3.62
CA LEU A 170 -8.54 16.12 2.60
C LEU A 170 -9.00 14.78 3.21
N ARG A 171 -8.43 14.36 4.36
CA ARG A 171 -8.85 13.14 5.07
C ARG A 171 -10.31 13.24 5.54
N VAL A 172 -10.70 14.35 6.14
CA VAL A 172 -12.07 14.54 6.64
C VAL A 172 -13.07 14.55 5.48
N LEU A 173 -12.74 15.21 4.38
CA LEU A 173 -13.57 15.20 3.17
C LEU A 173 -13.67 13.79 2.56
N ALA A 174 -12.55 13.06 2.48
CA ALA A 174 -12.54 11.68 1.99
C ALA A 174 -13.42 10.78 2.87
N ALA A 175 -13.36 10.91 4.19
CA ALA A 175 -14.25 10.18 5.10
C ALA A 175 -15.73 10.51 4.87
N ALA A 176 -16.08 11.79 4.74
CA ALA A 176 -17.44 12.22 4.49
C ALA A 176 -17.98 11.67 3.16
N ILE A 177 -17.18 11.73 2.09
CA ILE A 177 -17.53 11.16 0.77
C ILE A 177 -17.65 9.63 0.86
N GLY A 178 -16.72 8.96 1.54
CA GLY A 178 -16.74 7.51 1.72
C GLY A 178 -18.01 7.04 2.43
N VAL A 179 -18.40 7.71 3.51
CA VAL A 179 -19.66 7.43 4.23
C VAL A 179 -20.87 7.71 3.34
N TYR A 180 -20.87 8.82 2.59
CA TYR A 180 -21.95 9.13 1.66
C TYR A 180 -22.14 8.05 0.59
N VAL A 181 -21.06 7.58 -0.03
CA VAL A 181 -21.09 6.50 -1.02
C VAL A 181 -21.55 5.19 -0.38
N LEU A 182 -21.04 4.85 0.81
CA LEU A 182 -21.43 3.64 1.54
C LEU A 182 -22.95 3.63 1.84
N VAL A 183 -23.49 4.72 2.37
CA VAL A 183 -24.93 4.87 2.62
C VAL A 183 -25.71 4.81 1.31
N GLY A 184 -25.21 5.48 0.26
CA GLY A 184 -25.73 5.42 -1.10
C GLY A 184 -25.90 3.99 -1.59
N MET A 185 -24.84 3.19 -1.53
CA MET A 185 -24.81 1.79 -1.96
C MET A 185 -25.77 0.90 -1.16
N VAL A 186 -25.83 1.07 0.17
CA VAL A 186 -26.62 0.18 1.03
C VAL A 186 -28.10 0.49 0.97
N TRP A 187 -28.48 1.78 0.92
CA TRP A 187 -29.86 2.21 1.15
C TRP A 187 -30.52 2.93 -0.03
N LEU A 188 -29.77 3.68 -0.81
CA LEU A 188 -30.31 4.73 -1.69
C LEU A 188 -30.24 4.39 -3.19
N TRP A 189 -29.33 3.51 -3.57
CA TRP A 189 -29.04 3.14 -4.97
C TRP A 189 -29.41 1.70 -5.30
N ARG A 190 -30.14 1.03 -4.42
CA ARG A 190 -30.92 -0.18 -4.74
C ARG A 190 -32.18 0.21 -5.49
#